data_AF-A0A8S1SYJ1-F1
#
_entry.id   AF-A0A8S1SYJ1-F1
#
_cell.length_a   1.000
_cell.length_b   1.000
_cell.length_c   1.000
_cell.angle_alpha   90.00
_cell.angle_beta   90.00
_cell.angle_gamma   90.00
#
_symmetry.space_group_name_H-M   'P 1'
#
loop_
_entity.id
_entity.type
_entity.pdbx_description
1 polymer ?
#
loop_
_entity_poly.entity_id
_entity_poly.type
_entity_poly.pdbx_seq_one_letter_code
_entity_poly.pdbx_strand_id
1 'polypeptide(L)'
;MDNDTSTCSIRSSSVKVQKIFDQYMAQIAPLPNLQNSTNKENSFSISNDQRSNYHTRIQTPDKTTQRSNSQIQALQALQKKNLELKTDNDSLKEQLKNYQNQQSTINEINTIYQNLQQQYIALDLDHKQLLQSYELQLSQLKLEKDQCIDQINQQYKLQLEEMKQQMQLQNERYKNIEVCRNDQDSLLQNTLDELRKERQMLNKFKLDQRLLLEDNEQQYEKQLQYQQKLYQEMKNQNAILVKEKQDQQEQIKALENTYKELVSHQKQEIQKLQKQYTDIKGFFEAQMQQVQTEVSCAMQELRSKNSSYHQQLQEQELIIEDLEDLNKQLKQQLLFKDQELLNLKSQLEQLQIQHEQLKQMNDELINQFNLQIQDLSQKIEVEKQNFDEESELNEDDKKEIYNALHNDKTLQLTTSQSKNDLLYEQQPQSSTRDLEYKLLLSQIIEVEKEAFRLNNNYQTLFQQFSKNNQLSEQQKQHLKQEMTDLMQKIRVNNSKLYELKAKEFTYLS
;
A
#
# COMPACT_ATOMS: atom_id res chain seq x y z
N MET A 1 -44.65 48.75 81.28
CA MET A 1 -43.45 48.03 81.75
C MET A 1 -42.86 47.35 80.53
N ASP A 2 -41.72 47.88 80.11
CA ASP A 2 -40.66 47.38 79.22
C ASP A 2 -41.03 46.47 78.04
N ASN A 3 -41.01 47.09 76.85
CA ASN A 3 -41.01 46.46 75.53
C ASN A 3 -39.57 46.07 75.15
N ASP A 4 -39.21 44.80 75.28
CA ASP A 4 -37.98 44.25 74.69
C ASP A 4 -38.28 43.52 73.37
N THR A 5 -38.38 44.31 72.31
CA THR A 5 -38.25 43.84 70.93
C THR A 5 -36.79 43.46 70.66
N SER A 6 -36.45 42.20 70.88
CA SER A 6 -35.18 41.61 70.43
C SER A 6 -35.24 41.22 68.95
N THR A 7 -35.12 42.20 68.06
CA THR A 7 -34.68 41.95 66.68
C THR A 7 -33.16 41.89 66.65
N CYS A 8 -32.57 40.69 66.51
CA CYS A 8 -31.13 40.53 66.31
C CYS A 8 -30.77 39.56 65.16
N SER A 9 -30.59 40.18 63.99
CA SER A 9 -29.49 40.00 63.04
C SER A 9 -29.19 38.62 62.43
N ILE A 10 -29.93 38.26 61.38
CA ILE A 10 -29.54 37.30 60.33
C ILE A 10 -28.57 38.00 59.34
N ARG A 11 -27.52 38.67 59.83
CA ARG A 11 -26.45 39.24 58.99
C ARG A 11 -25.05 38.69 59.28
N SER A 12 -24.89 37.84 60.30
CA SER A 12 -23.58 37.31 60.70
C SER A 12 -23.21 35.97 60.05
N SER A 13 -24.17 35.22 59.52
CA SER A 13 -23.93 33.91 58.87
C SER A 13 -23.48 34.06 57.41
N SER A 14 -24.01 35.05 56.70
CA SER A 14 -23.66 35.33 55.30
C SER A 14 -22.21 35.84 55.16
N VAL A 15 -21.73 36.68 56.09
CA VAL A 15 -20.34 37.19 56.06
C VAL A 15 -19.32 36.10 56.39
N LYS A 16 -19.68 35.11 57.23
CA LYS A 16 -18.80 33.99 57.54
C LYS A 16 -18.75 32.97 56.39
N VAL A 17 -19.87 32.69 55.73
CA VAL A 17 -19.91 31.84 54.53
C VAL A 17 -19.22 32.52 53.35
N GLN A 18 -19.37 33.84 53.18
CA GLN A 18 -18.68 34.59 52.15
C GLN A 18 -17.17 34.65 52.40
N LYS A 19 -16.72 34.83 53.65
CA LYS A 19 -15.28 34.77 53.98
C LYS A 19 -14.67 33.39 53.75
N ILE A 20 -15.41 32.31 54.01
CA ILE A 20 -14.96 30.93 53.74
C ILE A 20 -14.91 30.69 52.23
N PHE A 21 -15.90 31.17 51.47
CA PHE A 21 -15.92 31.09 50.01
C PHE A 21 -14.80 31.92 49.37
N ASP A 22 -14.56 33.14 49.84
CA ASP A 22 -13.49 34.02 49.36
C ASP A 22 -12.11 33.49 49.75
N GLN A 23 -11.97 32.82 50.91
CA GLN A 23 -10.73 32.17 51.34
C GLN A 23 -10.46 30.86 50.56
N TYR A 24 -11.51 30.16 50.13
CA TYR A 24 -11.43 29.00 49.22
C TYR A 24 -11.09 29.44 47.79
N MET A 25 -11.67 30.54 47.31
CA MET A 25 -11.36 31.14 46.01
C MET A 25 -9.97 31.80 45.98
N ALA A 26 -9.46 32.32 47.10
CA ALA A 26 -8.10 32.86 47.21
C ALA A 26 -7.00 31.78 47.27
N GLN A 27 -7.35 30.52 47.55
CA GLN A 27 -6.43 29.38 47.45
C GLN A 27 -6.43 28.71 46.07
N ILE A 28 -7.38 29.08 45.20
CA ILE A 28 -7.34 28.75 43.79
C ILE A 28 -6.47 29.81 43.11
N ALA A 29 -5.17 29.55 43.07
CA ALA A 29 -4.23 30.36 42.32
C ALA A 29 -4.72 30.48 40.86
N PRO A 30 -4.62 31.67 40.23
CA PRO A 30 -5.01 31.85 38.84
C PRO A 30 -4.13 30.95 37.96
N LEU A 31 -4.79 30.16 37.10
CA LEU A 31 -4.15 29.51 35.96
C LEU A 31 -3.21 30.52 35.29
N PRO A 32 -1.90 30.25 35.17
CA PRO A 32 -1.04 31.13 34.42
C PRO A 32 -1.55 31.18 32.99
N ASN A 33 -1.78 32.42 32.52
CA ASN A 33 -2.09 32.75 31.15
C ASN A 33 -1.28 31.87 30.19
N LEU A 34 -1.99 31.17 29.30
CA LEU A 34 -1.48 30.70 28.01
C LEU A 34 -1.12 31.95 27.18
N GLN A 35 -0.04 32.63 27.56
CA GLN A 35 0.70 33.46 26.63
C GLN A 35 1.51 32.52 25.76
N ASN A 36 1.28 32.63 24.45
CA ASN A 36 2.15 32.11 23.40
C ASN A 36 3.61 32.43 23.72
N SER A 37 4.32 31.48 24.34
CA SER A 37 5.76 31.50 24.39
C SER A 37 6.24 30.99 23.05
N THR A 38 6.71 31.92 22.24
CA THR A 38 7.64 31.67 21.16
C THR A 38 8.68 30.65 21.58
N ASN A 39 8.95 29.70 20.69
CA ASN A 39 10.09 28.79 20.74
C ASN A 39 11.35 29.61 21.07
N LYS A 40 11.78 29.60 22.32
CA LYS A 40 13.19 29.83 22.63
C LYS A 40 13.90 28.56 22.22
N GLU A 41 14.56 28.67 21.08
CA GLU A 41 15.63 27.81 20.63
C GLU A 41 16.52 27.48 21.84
N ASN A 42 16.42 26.24 22.34
CA ASN A 42 17.54 25.63 23.02
C ASN A 42 18.57 25.34 21.93
N SER A 43 19.36 26.37 21.64
CA SER A 43 20.67 26.24 21.04
C SER A 43 21.52 25.40 21.99
N PHE A 44 21.53 24.09 21.76
CA PHE A 44 22.67 23.29 22.12
C PHE A 44 23.86 23.83 21.32
N SER A 45 24.63 24.69 21.97
CA SER A 45 25.97 25.06 21.53
C SER A 45 26.83 23.80 21.54
N ILE A 46 26.81 23.06 20.43
CA ILE A 46 27.90 22.13 20.12
C ILE A 46 29.11 23.03 19.86
N SER A 47 30.01 23.08 20.84
CA SER A 47 31.35 23.64 20.66
C SER A 47 31.98 22.95 19.46
N ASN A 48 32.07 23.66 18.34
CA ASN A 48 32.71 23.21 17.11
C ASN A 48 34.25 23.33 17.21
N ASP A 49 34.81 23.15 18.40
CA ASP A 49 36.25 23.13 18.63
C ASP A 49 36.73 21.68 18.64
N GLN A 50 36.77 21.10 17.44
CA GLN A 50 37.66 20.00 17.01
C GLN A 50 37.18 19.43 15.66
N ARG A 51 36.93 20.29 14.66
CA ARG A 51 37.07 19.85 13.28
C ARG A 51 38.56 19.90 12.94
N SER A 52 39.22 18.75 13.10
CA SER A 52 40.54 18.50 12.53
C SER A 52 40.55 18.97 11.09
N ASN A 53 41.38 19.97 10.82
CA ASN A 53 41.71 20.48 9.50
C ASN A 53 42.40 19.37 8.69
N TYR A 54 41.61 18.47 8.11
CA TYR A 54 41.96 17.79 6.86
C TYR A 54 41.18 18.45 5.73
N HIS A 55 41.46 19.74 5.51
CA HIS A 55 41.25 20.32 4.19
C HIS A 55 42.35 19.81 3.28
N THR A 56 42.15 18.62 2.73
CA THR A 56 42.74 18.29 1.44
C THR A 56 42.12 19.28 0.45
N ARG A 57 42.87 20.33 0.14
CA ARG A 57 42.59 21.28 -0.94
C ARG A 57 42.49 20.47 -2.23
N ILE A 58 41.29 20.04 -2.59
CA ILE A 58 41.01 19.56 -3.94
C ILE A 58 41.05 20.83 -4.80
N GLN A 59 42.22 21.11 -5.35
CA GLN A 59 42.33 21.92 -6.55
C GLN A 59 41.33 21.34 -7.56
N THR A 60 40.35 22.14 -7.96
CA THR A 60 39.58 21.87 -9.17
C THR A 60 40.58 21.78 -10.31
N PRO A 61 40.76 20.62 -10.98
CA PRO A 61 41.58 20.57 -12.16
C PRO A 61 40.82 21.29 -13.27
N ASP A 62 41.59 22.03 -14.06
CA ASP A 62 41.16 22.68 -15.27
C ASP A 62 40.26 21.79 -16.14
N LYS A 63 39.37 22.47 -16.85
CA LYS A 63 38.57 21.92 -17.95
C LYS A 63 39.52 21.32 -19.00
N THR A 64 39.83 20.02 -18.93
CA THR A 64 40.25 19.10 -20.03
C THR A 64 40.87 17.80 -19.49
N THR A 65 40.20 17.08 -18.59
CA THR A 65 40.61 15.69 -18.26
C THR A 65 39.48 14.73 -18.58
N GLN A 66 39.66 13.92 -19.63
CA GLN A 66 38.82 12.76 -19.90
C GLN A 66 38.87 11.84 -18.67
N ARG A 67 37.78 11.82 -17.88
CA ARG A 67 37.60 10.83 -16.82
C ARG A 67 37.31 9.49 -17.48
N SER A 68 38.00 8.43 -17.05
CA SER A 68 37.71 7.08 -17.54
C SER A 68 36.27 6.69 -17.21
N ASN A 69 35.62 5.88 -18.07
CA ASN A 69 34.26 5.40 -17.82
C ASN A 69 34.09 4.74 -16.43
N SER A 70 35.15 4.12 -15.91
CA SER A 70 35.20 3.54 -14.55
C SER A 70 35.06 4.60 -13.44
N GLN A 71 35.66 5.78 -13.61
CA GLN A 71 35.54 6.89 -12.64
C GLN A 71 34.14 7.53 -12.69
N ILE A 72 33.52 7.59 -13.87
CA ILE A 72 32.15 8.08 -14.04
C ILE A 72 31.16 7.12 -13.39
N GLN A 73 31.30 5.80 -13.60
CA GLN A 73 30.48 4.79 -12.96
C GLN A 73 30.63 4.78 -11.43
N ALA A 74 31.86 4.94 -10.91
CA ALA A 74 32.09 5.04 -9.47
C ALA A 74 31.42 6.28 -8.85
N LEU A 75 31.46 7.42 -9.54
CA LEU A 75 30.77 8.65 -9.12
C LEU A 75 29.24 8.51 -9.14
N GLN A 76 28.69 7.87 -10.16
CA GLN A 76 27.25 7.59 -10.25
C GLN A 76 26.79 6.62 -9.14
N ALA A 77 27.58 5.57 -8.85
CA ALA A 77 27.30 4.64 -7.76
C ALA A 77 27.34 5.34 -6.39
N LEU A 78 28.31 6.24 -6.16
CA LEU A 78 28.39 7.04 -4.94
C LEU A 78 27.22 8.03 -4.82
N GLN A 79 26.78 8.65 -5.91
CA GLN A 79 25.60 9.52 -5.92
C GLN A 79 24.32 8.74 -5.58
N LYS A 80 24.14 7.56 -6.17
CA LYS A 80 23.00 6.68 -5.88
C LYS A 80 22.99 6.27 -4.40
N LYS A 81 24.14 5.83 -3.87
CA LYS A 81 24.29 5.44 -2.47
C LYS A 81 24.06 6.60 -1.50
N ASN A 82 24.46 7.82 -1.84
CA ASN A 82 24.14 9.01 -1.05
C ASN A 82 22.64 9.34 -1.05
N LEU A 83 21.95 9.10 -2.17
CA LEU A 83 20.51 9.30 -2.25
C LEU A 83 19.75 8.25 -1.41
N GLU A 84 20.17 7.00 -1.46
CA GLU A 84 19.65 5.91 -0.62
C GLU A 84 19.84 6.24 0.87
N LEU A 85 21.06 6.60 1.28
CA LEU A 85 21.35 6.99 2.67
C LEU A 85 20.55 8.20 3.14
N LYS A 86 20.27 9.16 2.24
CA LYS A 86 19.42 10.31 2.58
C LYS A 86 17.97 9.88 2.81
N THR A 87 17.47 8.98 1.97
CA THR A 87 16.11 8.44 2.08
C THR A 87 15.95 7.63 3.37
N ASP A 88 16.93 6.80 3.71
CA ASP A 88 16.95 6.04 4.97
C ASP A 88 17.01 6.96 6.19
N ASN A 89 17.80 8.04 6.13
CA ASN A 89 17.91 9.02 7.20
C ASN A 89 16.61 9.82 7.39
N ASP A 90 15.92 10.17 6.30
CA ASP A 90 14.62 10.83 6.37
C ASP A 90 13.55 9.87 6.94
N SER A 91 13.58 8.58 6.59
CA SER A 91 12.72 7.55 7.20
C SER A 91 12.98 7.38 8.70
N LEU A 92 14.25 7.35 9.12
CA LEU A 92 14.63 7.24 10.53
C LEU A 92 14.19 8.47 11.33
N LYS A 93 14.28 9.68 10.77
CA LYS A 93 13.76 10.90 11.42
C LYS A 93 12.25 10.83 11.62
N GLU A 94 11.52 10.29 10.65
CA GLU A 94 10.07 10.13 10.75
C GLU A 94 9.68 9.08 11.79
N GLN A 95 10.40 7.96 11.87
CA GLN A 95 10.24 6.99 12.95
C GLN A 95 10.53 7.61 14.32
N LEU A 96 11.60 8.40 14.45
CA LEU A 96 11.97 9.05 15.71
C LEU A 96 10.92 10.07 16.16
N LYS A 97 10.33 10.82 15.22
CA LYS A 97 9.19 11.70 15.48
C LYS A 97 7.96 10.93 15.96
N ASN A 98 7.67 9.77 15.37
CA ASN A 98 6.58 8.91 15.82
C ASN A 98 6.80 8.36 17.23
N TYR A 99 8.02 7.95 17.57
CA TYR A 99 8.35 7.54 18.94
C TYR A 99 8.20 8.69 19.95
N GLN A 100 8.61 9.90 19.59
CA GLN A 100 8.42 11.07 20.45
C GLN A 100 6.94 11.38 20.69
N ASN A 101 6.10 11.27 19.65
CA ASN A 101 4.66 11.44 19.78
C ASN A 101 4.06 10.35 20.69
N GLN A 102 4.45 9.08 20.52
CA GLN A 102 4.01 7.99 21.40
C GLN A 102 4.41 8.24 22.86
N GLN A 103 5.62 8.75 23.10
CA GLN A 103 6.07 9.10 24.45
C GLN A 103 5.23 10.22 25.07
N SER A 104 4.84 11.23 24.28
CA SER A 104 3.92 12.29 24.74
C SER A 104 2.56 11.71 25.14
N THR A 105 1.99 10.83 24.32
CA THR A 105 0.73 10.16 24.62
C THR A 105 0.82 9.30 25.90
N ILE A 106 1.93 8.60 26.11
CA ILE A 106 2.16 7.83 27.35
C ILE A 106 2.18 8.75 28.57
N ASN A 107 2.84 9.90 28.47
CA ASN A 107 2.88 10.87 29.56
C ASN A 107 1.48 11.43 29.89
N GLU A 108 0.68 11.75 28.87
CA GLU A 108 -0.70 12.20 29.03
C GLU A 108 -1.57 11.13 29.72
N ILE A 109 -1.45 9.87 29.29
CA ILE A 109 -2.15 8.74 29.93
C ILE A 109 -1.76 8.61 31.40
N ASN A 110 -0.48 8.74 31.73
CA ASN A 110 -0.01 8.68 33.12
C ASN A 110 -0.58 9.83 33.96
N THR A 111 -0.67 11.05 33.41
CA THR A 111 -1.31 12.18 34.09
C THR A 111 -2.80 11.92 34.33
N ILE A 112 -3.52 11.41 33.33
CA ILE A 112 -4.94 11.04 33.46
C ILE A 112 -5.13 9.96 34.54
N TYR A 113 -4.26 8.95 34.55
CA TYR A 113 -4.30 7.88 35.55
C TYR A 113 -4.07 8.41 36.97
N GLN A 114 -3.07 9.29 37.17
CA GLN A 114 -2.82 9.91 38.48
C GLN A 114 -4.01 10.76 38.95
N ASN A 115 -4.64 11.51 38.04
CA ASN A 115 -5.83 12.31 38.36
C ASN A 115 -7.02 11.41 38.76
N LEU A 116 -7.27 10.32 38.02
CA LEU A 116 -8.31 9.35 38.36
C LEU A 116 -8.05 8.69 39.72
N GLN A 117 -6.79 8.37 40.03
CA GLN A 117 -6.42 7.80 41.31
C GLN A 117 -6.70 8.77 42.47
N GLN A 118 -6.39 10.06 42.30
CA GLN A 118 -6.69 11.08 43.31
C GLN A 118 -8.19 11.28 43.50
N GLN A 119 -8.96 11.30 42.41
CA GLN A 119 -10.43 11.40 42.47
C GLN A 119 -11.04 10.20 43.20
N TYR A 120 -10.52 8.99 42.98
CA TYR A 120 -10.97 7.80 43.70
C TYR A 120 -10.71 7.89 45.20
N ILE A 121 -9.52 8.36 45.60
CA ILE A 121 -9.17 8.55 47.02
C ILE A 121 -10.09 9.58 47.68
N ALA A 122 -10.39 10.69 46.99
CA ALA A 122 -11.31 11.70 47.51
C ALA A 122 -12.73 11.13 47.69
N LEU A 123 -13.22 10.36 46.71
CA LEU A 123 -14.54 9.74 46.78
C LEU A 123 -14.63 8.68 47.90
N ASP A 124 -13.58 7.88 48.10
CA ASP A 124 -13.52 6.90 49.20
C ASP A 124 -13.54 7.58 50.57
N LEU A 125 -12.87 8.73 50.69
CA LEU A 125 -12.88 9.53 51.92
C LEU A 125 -14.27 10.11 52.20
N ASP A 126 -14.94 10.68 51.19
CA ASP A 126 -16.30 11.21 51.31
C ASP A 126 -17.28 10.09 51.70
N HIS A 127 -17.16 8.91 51.09
CA HIS A 127 -18.00 7.76 51.41
C HIS A 127 -17.82 7.31 52.87
N LYS A 128 -16.57 7.25 53.36
CA LYS A 128 -16.27 6.92 54.76
C LYS A 128 -16.85 7.94 55.74
N GLN A 129 -16.76 9.23 55.43
CA GLN A 129 -17.35 10.28 56.27
C GLN A 129 -18.87 10.19 56.30
N LEU A 130 -19.50 9.93 55.15
CA LEU A 130 -20.94 9.75 55.06
C LEU A 130 -21.38 8.52 55.88
N LEU A 131 -20.66 7.40 55.79
CA LEU A 131 -20.94 6.20 56.57
C LEU A 131 -20.88 6.48 58.08
N GLN A 132 -19.82 7.16 58.54
CA GLN A 132 -19.67 7.57 59.95
C GLN A 132 -20.83 8.47 60.41
N SER A 133 -21.31 9.38 59.55
CA SER A 133 -22.45 10.24 59.87
C SER A 133 -23.74 9.44 60.08
N TYR A 134 -23.98 8.41 59.26
CA TYR A 134 -25.14 7.53 59.41
C TYR A 134 -25.04 6.65 60.65
N GLU A 135 -23.85 6.12 60.96
CA GLU A 135 -23.62 5.35 62.19
C GLU A 135 -23.88 6.19 63.45
N LEU A 136 -23.48 7.47 63.43
CA LEU A 136 -23.73 8.41 64.53
C LEU A 136 -25.24 8.69 64.68
N GLN A 137 -25.93 8.98 63.57
CA GLN A 137 -27.39 9.22 63.58
C GLN A 137 -28.16 7.99 64.09
N LEU A 138 -27.76 6.79 63.68
CA LEU A 138 -28.37 5.54 64.15
C LEU A 138 -28.16 5.35 65.66
N SER A 139 -26.98 5.67 66.16
CA SER A 139 -26.66 5.58 67.59
C SER A 139 -27.49 6.58 68.41
N GLN A 140 -27.67 7.80 67.89
CA GLN A 140 -28.49 8.82 68.53
C GLN A 140 -29.97 8.42 68.55
N LEU A 141 -30.52 7.91 67.44
CA LEU A 141 -31.90 7.42 67.38
C LEU A 141 -32.16 6.25 68.36
N LYS A 142 -31.18 5.36 68.54
CA LYS A 142 -31.29 4.28 69.54
C LYS A 142 -31.37 4.86 70.96
N LEU A 143 -30.53 5.84 71.28
CA LEU A 143 -30.55 6.51 72.58
C LEU A 143 -31.87 7.25 72.83
N GLU A 144 -32.37 8.00 71.85
CA GLU A 144 -33.64 8.72 71.94
C GLU A 144 -34.82 7.76 72.13
N LYS A 145 -34.81 6.62 71.43
CA LYS A 145 -35.80 5.55 71.62
C LYS A 145 -35.79 5.03 73.06
N ASP A 146 -34.62 4.71 73.60
CA ASP A 146 -34.50 4.16 74.96
C ASP A 146 -34.95 5.18 76.01
N GLN A 147 -34.59 6.46 75.83
CA GLN A 147 -35.05 7.55 76.69
C GLN A 147 -36.58 7.73 76.66
N CYS A 148 -37.20 7.62 75.48
CA CYS A 148 -38.65 7.70 75.34
C CYS A 148 -39.35 6.55 76.07
N ILE A 149 -38.82 5.31 75.95
CA ILE A 149 -39.34 4.14 76.67
C ILE A 149 -39.26 4.36 78.18
N ASP A 150 -38.14 4.88 78.68
CA ASP A 150 -37.96 5.15 80.11
C ASP A 150 -38.93 6.22 80.62
N GLN A 151 -39.16 7.30 79.87
CA GLN A 151 -40.12 8.35 80.22
C GLN A 151 -41.55 7.81 80.29
N ILE A 152 -41.96 7.00 79.31
CA ILE A 152 -43.28 6.37 79.30
C ILE A 152 -43.44 5.45 80.52
N ASN A 153 -42.43 4.64 80.84
CA ASN A 153 -42.46 3.75 81.99
C ASN A 153 -42.55 4.52 83.33
N GLN A 154 -41.90 5.67 83.45
CA GLN A 154 -42.01 6.54 84.62
C GLN A 154 -43.42 7.13 84.76
N GLN A 155 -44.01 7.61 83.66
CA GLN A 155 -45.38 8.13 83.67
C GLN A 155 -46.41 7.06 84.10
N TYR A 156 -46.28 5.83 83.60
CA TYR A 156 -47.14 4.72 84.02
C TYR A 156 -47.01 4.41 85.51
N LYS A 157 -45.81 4.45 86.07
CA LYS A 157 -45.60 4.25 87.52
C LYS A 157 -46.29 5.34 88.35
N LEU A 158 -46.16 6.61 87.96
CA LEU A 158 -46.78 7.72 88.67
C LEU A 158 -48.31 7.62 88.65
N GLN A 159 -48.91 7.29 87.50
CA GLN A 159 -50.37 7.08 87.40
C GLN A 159 -50.88 5.95 88.30
N LEU A 160 -50.13 4.84 88.41
CA LEU A 160 -50.48 3.74 89.30
C LEU A 160 -50.42 4.14 90.78
N GLU A 161 -49.46 4.99 91.16
CA GLU A 161 -49.32 5.52 92.52
C GLU A 161 -50.48 6.47 92.87
N GLU A 162 -50.85 7.37 91.96
CA GLU A 162 -51.99 8.30 92.12
C GLU A 162 -53.31 7.54 92.30
N MET A 163 -53.55 6.50 91.51
CA MET A 163 -54.73 5.64 91.66
C MET A 163 -54.80 4.96 93.03
N LYS A 164 -53.66 4.49 93.57
CA LYS A 164 -53.60 3.90 94.91
C LYS A 164 -53.95 4.91 95.99
N GLN A 165 -53.43 6.14 95.89
CA GLN A 165 -53.70 7.20 96.85
C GLN A 165 -55.17 7.64 96.83
N GLN A 166 -55.77 7.78 95.64
CA GLN A 166 -57.20 8.10 95.52
C GLN A 166 -58.09 7.02 96.16
N MET A 167 -57.75 5.75 95.98
CA MET A 167 -58.47 4.63 96.60
C MET A 167 -58.32 4.61 98.13
N GLN A 168 -57.14 4.96 98.67
CA GLN A 168 -56.95 5.12 100.12
C GLN A 168 -57.78 6.28 100.68
N LEU A 169 -57.79 7.43 99.99
CA LEU A 169 -58.57 8.61 100.39
C LEU A 169 -60.07 8.31 100.39
N GLN A 170 -60.54 7.51 99.43
CA GLN A 170 -61.94 7.06 99.36
C GLN A 170 -62.28 6.13 100.53
N ASN A 171 -61.39 5.20 100.89
CA ASN A 171 -61.56 4.32 102.06
C ASN A 171 -61.57 5.08 103.40
N GLU A 172 -60.76 6.14 103.54
CA GLU A 172 -60.81 7.01 104.73
C GLU A 172 -62.10 7.84 104.80
N ARG A 173 -62.63 8.29 103.66
CA ARG A 173 -63.92 9.00 103.60
C ARG A 173 -65.08 8.09 104.02
N TYR A 174 -65.06 6.80 103.68
CA TYR A 174 -66.06 5.84 104.14
C TYR A 174 -66.02 5.59 105.66
N LYS A 175 -64.88 5.83 106.33
CA LYS A 175 -64.73 5.69 107.78
C LYS A 175 -65.28 6.87 108.60
N ASN A 176 -65.50 8.03 107.97
CA ASN A 176 -65.85 9.29 108.66
C ASN A 176 -67.32 9.72 108.48
N ILE A 177 -68.19 8.87 107.91
CA ILE A 177 -69.64 9.14 107.72
C ILE A 177 -70.49 8.36 108.75
N GLU A 178 -69.94 8.14 109.95
CA GLU A 178 -70.68 7.61 111.10
C GLU A 178 -70.46 8.58 112.26
N VAL A 179 -71.54 9.11 112.83
CA VAL A 179 -71.62 9.99 114.04
C VAL A 179 -71.77 11.51 113.78
N CYS A 180 -73.03 11.98 113.69
CA CYS A 180 -73.64 13.00 114.59
C CYS A 180 -74.96 13.63 114.04
N ARG A 181 -76.00 13.63 114.90
CA ARG A 181 -77.28 14.38 114.91
C ARG A 181 -77.50 14.74 116.41
N ASN A 182 -78.17 15.78 116.90
CA ASN A 182 -79.04 16.87 116.44
C ASN A 182 -79.04 17.93 117.58
N ASP A 183 -79.54 19.16 117.36
CA ASP A 183 -80.68 19.68 118.14
C ASP A 183 -81.14 21.06 117.61
N GLN A 184 -82.46 21.23 117.60
CA GLN A 184 -83.22 22.08 116.69
C GLN A 184 -84.17 22.95 117.52
N ASP A 185 -84.00 24.28 117.46
CA ASP A 185 -85.09 25.30 117.54
C ASP A 185 -84.58 26.76 117.65
N SER A 186 -83.33 27.01 118.07
CA SER A 186 -82.55 28.17 117.58
C SER A 186 -82.07 27.96 116.13
N LEU A 187 -82.26 26.71 115.68
CA LEU A 187 -81.92 26.20 114.38
C LEU A 187 -82.85 26.73 113.31
N LEU A 188 -84.12 27.08 113.54
CA LEU A 188 -85.04 27.46 112.44
C LEU A 188 -84.75 28.86 111.85
N GLN A 189 -84.38 29.82 112.70
CA GLN A 189 -84.03 31.19 112.27
C GLN A 189 -82.58 31.26 111.76
N ASN A 190 -81.65 30.57 112.43
CA ASN A 190 -80.32 30.32 111.85
C ASN A 190 -80.45 29.51 110.56
N THR A 191 -81.38 28.56 110.45
CA THR A 191 -81.64 27.79 109.23
C THR A 191 -82.18 28.68 108.14
N LEU A 192 -82.99 29.71 108.42
CA LEU A 192 -83.49 30.60 107.37
C LEU A 192 -82.42 31.57 106.86
N ASP A 193 -81.57 32.09 107.75
CA ASP A 193 -80.43 32.95 107.39
C ASP A 193 -79.26 32.13 106.80
N GLU A 194 -79.04 30.90 107.27
CA GLU A 194 -78.17 29.91 106.65
C GLU A 194 -78.75 29.47 105.31
N LEU A 195 -80.06 29.23 105.15
CA LEU A 195 -80.67 28.92 103.85
C LEU A 195 -80.56 30.11 102.88
N ARG A 196 -80.59 31.37 103.37
CA ARG A 196 -80.32 32.56 102.55
C ARG A 196 -78.84 32.66 102.17
N LYS A 197 -77.92 32.42 103.11
CA LYS A 197 -76.47 32.37 102.85
C LYS A 197 -76.12 31.20 101.93
N GLU A 198 -76.71 30.03 102.13
CA GLU A 198 -76.61 28.84 101.28
C GLU A 198 -77.21 29.13 99.92
N ARG A 199 -78.33 29.84 99.80
CA ARG A 199 -78.86 30.27 98.49
C ARG A 199 -77.93 31.25 97.79
N GLN A 200 -77.30 32.17 98.52
CA GLN A 200 -76.30 33.09 97.97
C GLN A 200 -75.00 32.36 97.58
N MET A 201 -74.51 31.44 98.43
CA MET A 201 -73.36 30.58 98.16
C MET A 201 -73.65 29.63 97.01
N LEU A 202 -74.86 29.10 96.89
CA LEU A 202 -75.30 28.26 95.78
C LEU A 202 -75.40 29.05 94.49
N ASN A 203 -75.91 30.29 94.54
CA ASN A 203 -75.92 31.16 93.36
C ASN A 203 -74.51 31.56 92.93
N LYS A 204 -73.63 31.87 93.89
CA LYS A 204 -72.21 32.14 93.63
C LYS A 204 -71.52 30.90 93.06
N PHE A 205 -71.72 29.73 93.66
CA PHE A 205 -71.19 28.46 93.18
C PHE A 205 -71.69 28.12 91.77
N LYS A 206 -72.98 28.33 91.48
CA LYS A 206 -73.54 28.15 90.13
C LYS A 206 -72.92 29.13 89.13
N LEU A 207 -72.63 30.36 89.54
CA LEU A 207 -71.97 31.35 88.70
C LEU A 207 -70.49 30.98 88.47
N ASP A 208 -69.76 30.61 89.52
CA ASP A 208 -68.36 30.17 89.44
C ASP A 208 -68.25 28.90 88.58
N GLN A 209 -69.18 27.94 88.73
CA GLN A 209 -69.26 26.75 87.89
C GLN A 209 -69.54 27.12 86.42
N ARG A 210 -70.42 28.10 86.15
CA ARG A 210 -70.69 28.57 84.78
C ARG A 210 -69.46 29.23 84.17
N LEU A 211 -68.79 30.12 84.90
CA LEU A 211 -67.57 30.80 84.44
C LEU A 211 -66.44 29.80 84.18
N LEU A 212 -66.28 28.79 85.04
CA LEU A 212 -65.29 27.73 84.84
C LEU A 212 -65.61 26.87 83.60
N LEU A 213 -66.89 26.56 83.36
CA LEU A 213 -67.30 25.84 82.15
C LEU A 213 -67.06 26.67 80.89
N GLU A 214 -67.37 27.97 80.94
CA GLU A 214 -67.15 28.90 79.82
C GLU A 214 -65.64 29.08 79.52
N ASP A 215 -64.79 29.20 80.53
CA ASP A 215 -63.32 29.26 80.35
C ASP A 215 -62.78 27.95 79.77
N ASN A 216 -63.25 26.80 80.27
CA ASN A 216 -62.88 25.48 79.71
C ASN A 216 -63.35 25.31 78.26
N GLU A 217 -64.55 25.78 77.92
CA GLU A 217 -65.08 25.74 76.55
C GLU A 217 -64.24 26.60 75.60
N GLN A 218 -63.88 27.82 76.02
CA GLN A 218 -62.98 28.70 75.26
C GLN A 218 -61.58 28.11 75.09
N GLN A 219 -61.02 27.46 76.12
CA GLN A 219 -59.72 26.78 76.02
C GLN A 219 -59.78 25.59 75.06
N TYR A 220 -60.85 24.79 75.12
CA TYR A 220 -61.08 23.68 74.20
C TYR A 220 -61.22 24.15 72.75
N GLU A 221 -61.97 25.24 72.51
CA GLU A 221 -62.15 25.80 71.17
C GLU A 221 -60.82 26.31 70.59
N LYS A 222 -60.01 27.01 71.39
CA LYS A 222 -58.66 27.43 70.98
C LYS A 222 -57.75 26.24 70.66
N GLN A 223 -57.80 25.18 71.47
CA GLN A 223 -57.02 23.97 71.21
C GLN A 223 -57.47 23.27 69.92
N LEU A 224 -58.78 23.19 69.67
CA LEU A 224 -59.34 22.62 68.45
C LEU A 224 -58.93 23.42 67.20
N GLN A 225 -59.04 24.75 67.25
CA GLN A 225 -58.60 25.62 66.16
C GLN A 225 -57.10 25.48 65.87
N TYR A 226 -56.27 25.37 66.92
CA TYR A 226 -54.84 25.12 66.77
C TYR A 226 -54.55 23.76 66.11
N GLN A 227 -55.23 22.70 66.53
CA GLN A 227 -55.11 21.37 65.92
C GLN A 227 -55.56 21.36 64.45
N GLN A 228 -56.66 22.04 64.12
CA GLN A 228 -57.12 22.17 62.73
C GLN A 228 -56.11 22.91 61.86
N LYS A 229 -55.48 23.97 62.38
CA LYS A 229 -54.43 24.70 61.67
C LYS A 229 -53.21 23.83 61.42
N LEU A 230 -52.72 23.12 62.44
CA LEU A 230 -51.61 22.17 62.31
C LEU A 230 -51.93 21.07 61.29
N TYR A 231 -53.13 20.51 61.33
CA TYR A 231 -53.57 19.50 60.37
C TYR A 231 -53.54 20.05 58.93
N GLN A 232 -54.03 21.28 58.73
CA GLN A 232 -54.04 21.90 57.41
C GLN A 232 -52.62 22.21 56.92
N GLU A 233 -51.72 22.67 57.79
CA GLU A 233 -50.29 22.87 57.49
C GLU A 233 -49.62 21.55 57.10
N MET A 234 -49.81 20.48 57.87
CA MET A 234 -49.30 19.15 57.53
C MET A 234 -49.88 18.62 56.21
N LYS A 235 -51.17 18.84 55.96
CA LYS A 235 -51.82 18.45 54.70
C LYS A 235 -51.19 19.19 53.52
N ASN A 236 -50.92 20.49 53.66
CA ASN A 236 -50.26 21.28 52.63
C ASN A 236 -48.81 20.83 52.41
N GLN A 237 -48.05 20.56 53.48
CA GLN A 237 -46.69 20.03 53.37
C GLN A 237 -46.66 18.67 52.68
N ASN A 238 -47.59 17.77 53.03
CA ASN A 238 -47.71 16.48 52.38
C ASN A 238 -48.07 16.62 50.89
N ALA A 239 -48.95 17.55 50.53
CA ALA A 239 -49.26 17.82 49.13
C ALA A 239 -48.03 18.32 48.33
N ILE A 240 -47.19 19.17 48.94
CA ILE A 240 -45.92 19.62 48.33
C ILE A 240 -44.97 18.42 48.14
N LEU A 241 -44.78 17.59 49.17
CA LEU A 241 -43.91 16.42 49.10
C LEU A 241 -44.38 15.38 48.07
N VAL A 242 -45.70 15.18 47.95
CA VAL A 242 -46.27 14.29 46.91
C VAL A 242 -45.99 14.84 45.52
N LYS A 243 -46.14 16.15 45.32
CA LYS A 243 -45.83 16.79 44.04
C LYS A 243 -44.34 16.70 43.72
N GLU A 244 -43.47 17.01 44.67
CA GLU A 244 -42.02 16.92 44.50
C GLU A 244 -41.58 15.49 44.17
N LYS A 245 -42.18 14.49 44.82
CA LYS A 245 -41.95 13.08 44.49
C LYS A 245 -42.37 12.74 43.05
N GLN A 246 -43.50 13.27 42.58
CA GLN A 246 -43.95 13.07 41.20
C GLN A 246 -42.98 13.73 40.20
N ASP A 247 -42.58 14.98 40.46
CA ASP A 247 -41.64 15.71 39.62
C ASP A 247 -40.28 14.98 39.54
N GLN A 248 -39.78 14.46 40.66
CA GLN A 248 -38.55 13.65 40.70
C GLN A 248 -38.70 12.33 39.92
N GLN A 249 -39.84 11.65 40.00
CA GLN A 249 -40.09 10.44 39.22
C GLN A 249 -40.14 10.72 37.71
N GLU A 250 -40.69 11.86 37.30
CA GLU A 250 -40.67 12.28 35.89
C GLU A 250 -39.27 12.62 35.41
N GLN A 251 -38.47 13.31 36.23
CA GLN A 251 -37.06 13.58 35.93
C GLN A 251 -36.25 12.30 35.78
N ILE A 252 -36.45 11.31 36.67
CA ILE A 252 -35.80 9.99 36.56
C ILE A 252 -36.16 9.32 35.24
N LYS A 253 -37.45 9.29 34.87
CA LYS A 253 -37.89 8.69 33.59
C LYS A 253 -37.28 9.41 32.39
N ALA A 254 -37.19 10.74 32.43
CA ALA A 254 -36.55 11.52 31.37
C ALA A 254 -35.06 11.18 31.25
N LEU A 255 -34.34 11.10 32.37
CA LEU A 255 -32.93 10.70 32.40
C LEU A 255 -32.71 9.27 31.90
N GLU A 256 -33.56 8.32 32.29
CA GLU A 256 -33.50 6.94 31.81
C GLU A 256 -33.68 6.85 30.28
N ASN A 257 -34.58 7.65 29.72
CA ASN A 257 -34.80 7.71 28.27
C ASN A 257 -33.58 8.30 27.56
N THR A 258 -33.05 9.44 28.04
CA THR A 258 -31.84 10.05 27.48
C THR A 258 -30.64 9.10 27.56
N TYR A 259 -30.49 8.37 28.66
CA TYR A 259 -29.44 7.36 28.80
C TYR A 259 -29.59 6.23 27.79
N LYS A 260 -30.80 5.69 27.61
CA LYS A 260 -31.08 4.64 26.60
C LYS A 260 -30.77 5.12 25.19
N GLU A 261 -31.16 6.35 24.85
CA GLU A 261 -30.88 6.96 23.55
C GLU A 261 -29.38 7.14 23.32
N LEU A 262 -28.66 7.65 24.32
CA LEU A 262 -27.20 7.83 24.26
C LEU A 262 -26.48 6.49 24.06
N VAL A 263 -26.83 5.46 24.83
CA VAL A 263 -26.25 4.11 24.69
C VAL A 263 -26.55 3.52 23.31
N SER A 264 -27.77 3.69 22.80
CA SER A 264 -28.14 3.25 21.46
C SER A 264 -27.32 3.94 20.37
N HIS A 265 -27.19 5.27 20.46
CA HIS A 265 -26.39 6.07 19.52
C HIS A 265 -24.92 5.63 19.54
N GLN A 266 -24.31 5.53 20.73
CA GLN A 266 -22.93 5.08 20.87
C GLN A 266 -22.71 3.68 20.31
N LYS A 267 -23.66 2.75 20.53
CA LYS A 267 -23.58 1.40 19.96
C LYS A 267 -23.59 1.43 18.43
N GLN A 268 -24.42 2.26 17.81
CA GLN A 268 -24.47 2.43 16.36
C GLN A 268 -23.17 3.07 15.82
N GLU A 269 -22.62 4.04 16.54
CA GLU A 269 -21.37 4.70 16.17
C GLU A 269 -20.18 3.74 16.22
N ILE A 270 -20.09 2.92 17.26
CA ILE A 270 -19.10 1.83 17.36
C ILE A 270 -19.23 0.86 16.18
N GLN A 271 -20.45 0.46 15.81
CA GLN A 271 -20.67 -0.43 14.67
C GLN A 271 -20.21 0.21 13.33
N LYS A 272 -20.47 1.51 13.13
CA LYS A 272 -19.99 2.24 11.95
C LYS A 272 -18.47 2.27 11.90
N LEU A 273 -17.81 2.57 13.02
CA LEU A 273 -16.34 2.61 13.11
C LEU A 273 -15.72 1.22 12.89
N GLN A 274 -16.30 0.17 13.46
CA GLN A 274 -15.85 -1.21 13.23
C GLN A 274 -15.97 -1.62 11.76
N LYS A 275 -17.05 -1.21 11.09
CA LYS A 275 -17.23 -1.44 9.65
C LYS A 275 -16.16 -0.69 8.85
N GLN A 276 -15.97 0.60 9.10
CA GLN A 276 -14.94 1.40 8.44
C GLN A 276 -13.55 0.80 8.62
N TYR A 277 -13.21 0.35 9.83
CA TYR A 277 -11.95 -0.33 10.12
C TYR A 277 -11.79 -1.61 9.28
N THR A 278 -12.84 -2.43 9.19
CA THR A 278 -12.84 -3.67 8.41
C THR A 278 -12.67 -3.40 6.92
N ASP A 279 -13.37 -2.40 6.39
CA ASP A 279 -13.29 -1.98 4.99
C ASP A 279 -11.88 -1.46 4.64
N ILE A 280 -11.30 -0.62 5.51
CA ILE A 280 -9.94 -0.10 5.34
C ILE A 280 -8.91 -1.25 5.38
N LYS A 281 -9.03 -2.16 6.34
CA LYS A 281 -8.16 -3.33 6.45
C LYS A 281 -8.22 -4.17 5.17
N GLY A 282 -9.42 -4.46 4.68
CA GLY A 282 -9.62 -5.23 3.45
C GLY A 282 -9.04 -4.52 2.21
N PHE A 283 -9.17 -3.19 2.13
CA PHE A 283 -8.56 -2.41 1.06
C PHE A 283 -7.03 -2.54 1.04
N PHE A 284 -6.37 -2.44 2.21
CA PHE A 284 -4.92 -2.58 2.30
C PHE A 284 -4.45 -4.01 2.00
N GLU A 285 -5.17 -5.03 2.46
CA GLU A 285 -4.85 -6.43 2.14
C GLU A 285 -4.95 -6.70 0.63
N ALA A 286 -6.00 -6.20 -0.02
CA ALA A 286 -6.17 -6.33 -1.47
C ALA A 286 -5.06 -5.60 -2.26
N GLN A 287 -4.72 -4.38 -1.86
CA GLN A 287 -3.61 -3.61 -2.45
C GLN A 287 -2.27 -4.33 -2.29
N MET A 288 -1.99 -4.87 -1.10
CA MET A 288 -0.77 -5.64 -0.86
C MET A 288 -0.70 -6.89 -1.74
N GLN A 289 -1.80 -7.63 -1.87
CA GLN A 289 -1.86 -8.80 -2.77
C GLN A 289 -1.67 -8.41 -4.23
N GLN A 290 -2.26 -7.29 -4.67
CA GLN A 290 -2.10 -6.78 -6.03
C GLN A 290 -0.62 -6.45 -6.32
N VAL A 291 0.02 -5.64 -5.46
CA VAL A 291 1.43 -5.28 -5.62
C VAL A 291 2.32 -6.51 -5.62
N GLN A 292 2.08 -7.46 -4.72
CA GLN A 292 2.85 -8.71 -4.67
C GLN A 292 2.71 -9.52 -5.97
N THR A 293 1.51 -9.60 -6.52
CA THR A 293 1.24 -10.32 -7.78
C THR A 293 1.93 -9.64 -8.95
N GLU A 294 1.79 -8.32 -9.08
CA GLU A 294 2.41 -7.53 -10.14
C GLU A 294 3.93 -7.63 -10.11
N VAL A 295 4.55 -7.53 -8.92
CA VAL A 295 5.99 -7.68 -8.74
C VAL A 295 6.46 -9.08 -9.11
N SER A 296 5.73 -10.14 -8.71
CA SER A 296 6.04 -11.51 -9.11
C SER A 296 5.94 -11.70 -10.64
N CYS A 297 4.90 -11.18 -11.28
CA CYS A 297 4.74 -11.21 -12.73
C CYS A 297 5.89 -10.47 -13.43
N ALA A 298 6.22 -9.25 -13.00
CA ALA A 298 7.32 -8.47 -13.56
C ALA A 298 8.67 -9.20 -13.41
N MET A 299 8.93 -9.82 -12.25
CA MET A 299 10.12 -10.65 -12.05
C MET A 299 10.15 -11.86 -12.98
N GLN A 300 9.02 -12.52 -13.19
CA GLN A 300 8.94 -13.68 -14.08
C GLN A 300 9.17 -13.27 -15.53
N GLU A 301 8.58 -12.16 -16.00
CA GLU A 301 8.83 -11.62 -17.33
C GLU A 301 10.30 -11.24 -17.53
N LEU A 302 10.94 -10.61 -16.53
CA LEU A 302 12.36 -10.29 -16.58
C LEU A 302 13.23 -11.55 -16.66
N ARG A 303 12.91 -12.59 -15.89
CA ARG A 303 13.60 -13.89 -15.97
C ARG A 303 13.45 -14.52 -17.34
N SER A 304 12.24 -14.50 -17.91
CA SER A 304 11.97 -15.02 -19.25
C SER A 304 12.73 -14.25 -20.33
N LYS A 305 12.75 -12.90 -20.26
CA LYS A 305 13.55 -12.07 -21.18
C LYS A 305 15.04 -12.36 -21.06
N ASN A 306 15.56 -12.48 -19.83
CA ASN A 306 16.97 -12.81 -19.62
C ASN A 306 17.32 -14.19 -20.21
N SER A 307 16.45 -15.19 -20.01
CA SER A 307 16.63 -16.51 -20.64
C SER A 307 16.65 -16.44 -22.17
N SER A 308 15.76 -15.64 -22.77
CA SER A 308 15.72 -15.45 -24.22
C SER A 308 16.97 -14.75 -24.74
N TYR A 309 17.46 -13.71 -24.05
CA TYR A 309 18.72 -13.05 -24.41
C TYR A 309 19.93 -13.99 -24.28
N HIS A 310 19.93 -14.87 -23.28
CA HIS A 310 21.00 -15.87 -23.15
C HIS A 310 20.99 -16.87 -24.32
N GLN A 311 19.80 -17.31 -24.76
CA GLN A 311 19.69 -18.15 -25.96
C GLN A 311 20.15 -17.42 -27.22
N GLN A 312 19.74 -16.17 -27.41
CA GLN A 312 20.19 -15.35 -28.55
C GLN A 312 21.71 -15.15 -28.55
N LEU A 313 22.32 -14.99 -27.37
CA LEU A 313 23.77 -14.90 -27.26
C LEU A 313 24.46 -16.19 -27.72
N GLN A 314 23.97 -17.35 -27.26
CA GLN A 314 24.51 -18.66 -27.69
C GLN A 314 24.35 -18.87 -29.20
N GLU A 315 23.20 -18.51 -29.77
CA GLU A 315 22.99 -18.57 -31.22
C GLU A 315 23.96 -17.67 -31.98
N GLN A 316 24.24 -16.45 -31.48
CA GLN A 316 25.21 -15.55 -32.09
C GLN A 316 26.65 -16.06 -31.97
N GLU A 317 27.02 -16.67 -30.84
CA GLU A 317 28.33 -17.30 -30.65
C GLU A 317 28.55 -18.43 -31.67
N LEU A 318 27.53 -19.28 -31.90
CA LEU A 318 27.58 -20.33 -32.93
C LEU A 318 27.73 -19.75 -34.34
N ILE A 319 26.99 -18.68 -34.68
CA ILE A 319 27.12 -18.00 -35.98
C ILE A 319 28.54 -17.46 -36.16
N ILE A 320 29.15 -16.92 -35.10
CA ILE A 320 30.53 -16.42 -35.14
C ILE A 320 31.50 -17.58 -35.41
N GLU A 321 31.37 -18.71 -34.72
CA GLU A 321 32.18 -19.90 -34.96
C GLU A 321 32.08 -20.37 -36.43
N ASP A 322 30.85 -20.48 -36.96
CA ASP A 322 30.61 -20.86 -38.36
C ASP A 322 31.29 -19.90 -39.35
N LEU A 323 31.21 -18.59 -39.09
CA LEU A 323 31.84 -17.56 -39.92
C LEU A 323 33.37 -17.60 -39.84
N GLU A 324 33.93 -17.86 -38.66
CA GLU A 324 35.37 -18.04 -38.48
C GLU A 324 35.88 -19.26 -39.25
N ASP A 325 35.14 -20.37 -39.22
CA ASP A 325 35.47 -21.57 -39.96
C ASP A 325 35.34 -21.38 -41.47
N LEU A 326 34.29 -20.70 -41.94
CA LEU A 326 34.17 -20.31 -43.34
C LEU A 326 35.36 -19.43 -43.78
N ASN A 327 35.79 -18.50 -42.95
CA ASN A 327 36.96 -17.65 -43.24
C ASN A 327 38.26 -18.48 -43.31
N LYS A 328 38.45 -19.46 -42.42
CA LYS A 328 39.59 -20.40 -42.51
C LYS A 328 39.56 -21.18 -43.83
N GLN A 329 38.41 -21.70 -44.23
CA GLN A 329 38.25 -22.43 -45.50
C GLN A 329 38.56 -21.53 -46.70
N LEU A 330 38.06 -20.29 -46.72
CA LEU A 330 38.35 -19.32 -47.79
C LEU A 330 39.84 -18.97 -47.87
N LYS A 331 40.52 -18.78 -46.73
CA LYS A 331 41.98 -18.58 -46.69
C LYS A 331 42.74 -19.77 -47.27
N GLN A 332 42.31 -21.00 -46.97
CA GLN A 332 42.92 -22.21 -47.55
C GLN A 332 42.69 -22.29 -49.05
N GLN A 333 41.49 -21.97 -49.54
CA GLN A 333 41.19 -21.91 -50.98
C GLN A 333 42.04 -20.86 -51.69
N LEU A 334 42.24 -19.70 -51.07
CA LEU A 334 43.10 -18.65 -51.61
C LEU A 334 44.54 -19.12 -51.75
N LEU A 335 45.11 -19.74 -50.70
CA LEU A 335 46.47 -20.31 -50.74
C LEU A 335 46.61 -21.36 -51.84
N PHE A 336 45.61 -22.22 -52.01
CA PHE A 336 45.60 -23.21 -53.09
C PHE A 336 45.59 -22.54 -54.47
N LYS A 337 44.79 -21.49 -54.65
CA LYS A 337 44.73 -20.73 -55.91
C LYS A 337 46.01 -19.95 -56.20
N ASP A 338 46.66 -19.38 -55.18
CA ASP A 338 47.97 -18.74 -55.32
C ASP A 338 49.03 -19.75 -55.77
N GLN A 339 49.00 -20.98 -55.22
CA GLN A 339 49.89 -22.05 -55.63
C GLN A 339 49.63 -22.51 -57.08
N GLU A 340 48.36 -22.64 -57.46
CA GLU A 340 47.95 -22.96 -58.84
C GLU A 340 48.43 -21.88 -59.81
N LEU A 341 48.31 -20.60 -59.45
CA LEU A 341 48.79 -19.47 -60.24
C LEU A 341 50.32 -19.50 -60.42
N LEU A 342 51.08 -19.79 -59.36
CA LEU A 342 52.54 -19.93 -59.42
C LEU A 342 52.94 -21.07 -60.37
N ASN A 343 52.26 -22.22 -60.27
CA ASN A 343 52.51 -23.35 -61.16
C ASN A 343 52.23 -22.99 -62.63
N LEU A 344 51.10 -22.32 -62.91
CA LEU A 344 50.75 -21.86 -64.26
C LEU A 344 51.75 -20.84 -64.80
N LYS A 345 52.22 -19.89 -63.97
CA LYS A 345 53.28 -18.95 -64.35
C LYS A 345 54.58 -19.67 -64.70
N SER A 346 54.98 -20.66 -63.91
CA SER A 346 56.17 -21.46 -64.19
C SER A 346 56.04 -22.26 -65.50
N GLN A 347 54.87 -22.86 -65.75
CA GLN A 347 54.59 -23.53 -67.03
C GLN A 347 54.64 -22.56 -68.21
N LEU A 348 54.12 -21.34 -68.05
CA LEU A 348 54.18 -20.30 -69.07
C LEU A 348 55.63 -19.88 -69.37
N GLU A 349 56.45 -19.67 -68.35
CA GLU A 349 57.87 -19.34 -68.52
C GLU A 349 58.63 -20.46 -69.23
N GLN A 350 58.38 -21.73 -68.87
CA GLN A 350 58.97 -22.88 -69.56
C GLN A 350 58.57 -22.93 -71.04
N LEU A 351 57.30 -22.67 -71.36
CA LEU A 351 56.82 -22.60 -72.73
C LEU A 351 57.45 -21.43 -73.51
N GLN A 352 57.63 -20.28 -72.87
CA GLN A 352 58.32 -19.13 -73.48
C GLN A 352 59.79 -19.46 -73.79
N ILE A 353 60.50 -20.14 -72.88
CA ILE A 353 61.86 -20.61 -73.12
C ILE A 353 61.89 -21.61 -74.28
N GLN A 354 60.99 -22.60 -74.29
CA GLN A 354 60.89 -23.57 -75.38
C GLN A 354 60.61 -22.89 -76.73
N HIS A 355 59.75 -21.88 -76.74
CA HIS A 355 59.46 -21.09 -77.93
C HIS A 355 60.70 -20.36 -78.45
N GLU A 356 61.46 -19.70 -77.57
CA GLU A 356 62.68 -18.98 -77.96
C GLU A 356 63.77 -19.95 -78.44
N GLN A 357 63.92 -21.12 -77.80
CA GLN A 357 64.85 -22.17 -78.25
C GLN A 357 64.48 -22.71 -79.64
N LEU A 358 63.19 -22.97 -79.88
CA LEU A 358 62.71 -23.40 -81.20
C LEU A 358 62.93 -22.32 -82.26
N LYS A 359 62.72 -21.06 -81.91
CA LYS A 359 62.99 -19.92 -82.80
C LYS A 359 64.48 -19.82 -83.15
N GLN A 360 65.37 -19.92 -82.15
CA GLN A 360 66.82 -19.95 -82.38
C GLN A 360 67.24 -21.13 -83.25
N MET A 361 66.70 -22.33 -82.99
CA MET A 361 66.97 -23.53 -83.80
C MET A 361 66.50 -23.34 -85.24
N ASN A 362 65.35 -22.68 -85.45
CA ASN A 362 64.86 -22.35 -86.78
C ASN A 362 65.76 -21.31 -87.47
N ASP A 363 66.19 -20.26 -86.76
CA ASP A 363 67.12 -19.25 -87.29
C ASP A 363 68.48 -19.86 -87.64
N GLU A 364 69.00 -20.77 -86.81
CA GLU A 364 70.22 -21.55 -87.09
C GLU A 364 70.05 -22.44 -88.33
N LEU A 365 68.92 -23.13 -88.45
CA LEU A 365 68.62 -23.97 -89.61
C LEU A 365 68.51 -23.13 -90.89
N ILE A 366 67.83 -21.98 -90.83
CA ILE A 366 67.76 -21.01 -91.93
C ILE A 366 69.16 -20.53 -92.32
N ASN A 367 70.01 -20.21 -91.35
CA ASN A 367 71.40 -19.81 -91.60
C ASN A 367 72.23 -20.94 -92.21
N GLN A 368 72.08 -22.18 -91.75
CA GLN A 368 72.74 -23.34 -92.35
C GLN A 368 72.28 -23.56 -93.79
N PHE A 369 70.98 -23.43 -94.07
CA PHE A 369 70.47 -23.50 -95.44
C PHE A 369 71.01 -22.36 -96.30
N ASN A 370 71.06 -21.13 -95.79
CA ASN A 370 71.62 -19.99 -96.51
C ASN A 370 73.12 -20.20 -96.83
N LEU A 371 73.90 -20.72 -95.87
CA LEU A 371 75.31 -21.06 -96.09
C LEU A 371 75.48 -22.21 -97.09
N GLN A 372 74.65 -23.25 -97.03
CA GLN A 372 74.65 -24.32 -98.03
C GLN A 372 74.27 -23.79 -99.41
N ILE A 373 73.28 -22.92 -99.51
CA ILE A 373 72.91 -22.25 -100.76
C ILE A 373 74.09 -21.42 -101.27
N GLN A 374 74.80 -20.70 -100.40
CA GLN A 374 75.97 -19.91 -100.78
C GLN A 374 77.13 -20.79 -101.25
N ASP A 375 77.45 -21.88 -100.55
CA ASP A 375 78.48 -22.86 -100.95
C ASP A 375 78.12 -23.54 -102.27
N LEU A 376 76.86 -23.98 -102.43
CA LEU A 376 76.38 -24.55 -103.70
C LEU A 376 76.38 -23.52 -104.82
N SER A 377 75.98 -22.27 -104.56
CA SER A 377 76.04 -21.19 -105.55
C SER A 377 77.49 -20.91 -105.97
N GLN A 378 78.43 -20.93 -105.04
CA GLN A 378 79.85 -20.73 -105.32
C GLN A 378 80.44 -21.93 -106.06
N LYS A 379 80.06 -23.17 -105.71
CA LYS A 379 80.42 -24.38 -106.48
C LYS A 379 79.85 -24.35 -107.89
N ILE A 380 78.60 -23.94 -108.07
CA ILE A 380 77.99 -23.76 -109.39
C ILE A 380 78.74 -22.67 -110.17
N GLU A 381 79.14 -21.57 -109.54
CA GLU A 381 79.91 -20.52 -110.20
C GLU A 381 81.30 -21.01 -110.62
N VAL A 382 81.96 -21.83 -109.79
CA VAL A 382 83.23 -22.49 -110.12
C VAL A 382 83.04 -23.55 -111.22
N GLU A 383 81.98 -24.35 -111.16
CA GLU A 383 81.64 -25.30 -112.23
C GLU A 383 81.28 -24.57 -113.52
N LYS A 384 80.61 -23.41 -113.48
CA LYS A 384 80.39 -22.57 -114.66
C LYS A 384 81.69 -22.04 -115.23
N GLN A 385 82.63 -21.61 -114.39
CA GLN A 385 83.97 -21.20 -114.87
C GLN A 385 84.73 -22.37 -115.50
N ASN A 386 84.65 -23.58 -114.91
CA ASN A 386 85.25 -24.78 -115.50
C ASN A 386 84.51 -25.22 -116.79
N PHE A 387 83.19 -25.06 -116.87
CA PHE A 387 82.39 -25.38 -118.05
C PHE A 387 82.63 -24.36 -119.18
N ASP A 388 82.81 -23.09 -118.85
CA ASP A 388 83.19 -22.05 -119.80
C ASP A 388 84.65 -22.24 -120.28
N GLU A 389 85.50 -22.93 -119.52
CA GLU A 389 86.87 -23.34 -119.93
C GLU A 389 86.93 -24.71 -120.67
N GLU A 390 85.92 -25.58 -120.55
CA GLU A 390 85.88 -26.92 -121.21
C GLU A 390 84.79 -27.11 -122.29
N SER A 391 83.90 -26.13 -122.54
CA SER A 391 82.80 -26.24 -123.53
C SER A 391 83.07 -25.51 -124.86
N GLU A 392 83.99 -26.03 -125.67
CA GLU A 392 83.83 -25.97 -127.13
C GLU A 392 82.92 -27.13 -127.58
N LEU A 393 81.61 -27.00 -127.34
CA LEU A 393 80.60 -27.92 -127.90
C LEU A 393 79.85 -27.24 -129.05
N ASN A 394 79.88 -27.91 -130.20
CA ASN A 394 79.23 -27.52 -131.45
C ASN A 394 77.70 -27.39 -131.28
N GLU A 395 77.10 -26.45 -132.01
CA GLU A 395 75.67 -26.07 -131.93
C GLU A 395 74.67 -27.23 -132.14
N ASP A 396 75.08 -28.35 -132.74
CA ASP A 396 74.18 -29.48 -132.99
C ASP A 396 73.89 -30.31 -131.73
N ASP A 397 74.83 -30.42 -130.78
CA ASP A 397 74.66 -31.22 -129.55
C ASP A 397 73.79 -30.50 -128.50
N LYS A 398 73.73 -29.16 -128.54
CA LYS A 398 72.88 -28.34 -127.65
C LYS A 398 71.38 -28.51 -127.95
N LYS A 399 71.04 -28.90 -129.18
CA LYS A 399 69.64 -29.06 -129.62
C LYS A 399 69.04 -30.40 -129.18
N GLU A 400 69.86 -31.43 -129.01
CA GLU A 400 69.43 -32.76 -128.56
C GLU A 400 69.19 -32.79 -127.04
N ILE A 401 70.00 -32.06 -126.26
CA ILE A 401 69.87 -31.95 -124.80
C ILE A 401 68.64 -31.13 -124.39
N TYR A 402 68.28 -30.06 -125.14
CA TYR A 402 67.10 -29.24 -124.85
C TYR A 402 65.78 -30.02 -124.96
N ASN A 403 65.70 -30.99 -125.87
CA ASN A 403 64.51 -31.84 -126.03
C ASN A 403 64.41 -32.94 -124.96
N ALA A 404 65.53 -33.37 -124.37
CA ALA A 404 65.55 -34.38 -123.31
C ALA A 404 65.09 -33.80 -121.96
N LEU A 405 65.33 -32.51 -121.69
CA LEU A 405 65.01 -31.88 -120.40
C LEU A 405 63.55 -31.39 -120.26
N HIS A 406 62.80 -31.28 -121.37
CA HIS A 406 61.43 -30.73 -121.36
C HIS A 406 60.30 -31.77 -121.25
N ASN A 407 60.62 -33.07 -121.22
CA ASN A 407 59.63 -34.15 -121.18
C ASN A 407 59.42 -34.81 -119.81
N ASP A 408 60.14 -34.42 -118.75
CA ASP A 408 59.97 -35.05 -117.44
C ASP A 408 59.06 -34.22 -116.51
N LYS A 409 57.75 -34.44 -116.67
CA LYS A 409 56.69 -33.89 -115.80
C LYS A 409 56.50 -34.78 -114.57
N THR A 410 57.35 -34.67 -113.55
CA THR A 410 56.98 -35.21 -112.22
C THR A 410 57.79 -34.60 -111.09
N LEU A 411 57.30 -33.50 -110.50
CA LEU A 411 57.62 -33.10 -109.13
C LEU A 411 56.44 -32.26 -108.59
N GLN A 412 55.45 -32.94 -108.00
CA GLN A 412 54.43 -32.31 -107.15
C GLN A 412 54.89 -32.37 -105.69
N LEU A 413 55.09 -31.21 -105.08
CA LEU A 413 55.22 -31.05 -103.63
C LEU A 413 53.83 -30.81 -103.04
N THR A 414 53.33 -31.76 -102.25
CA THR A 414 52.13 -31.60 -101.43
C THR A 414 52.50 -31.09 -100.03
N THR A 415 51.96 -29.95 -99.64
CA THR A 415 51.93 -29.43 -98.27
C THR A 415 50.48 -29.28 -97.82
N SER A 416 50.18 -29.57 -96.54
CA SER A 416 49.16 -28.99 -95.63
C SER A 416 48.52 -30.06 -94.71
N GLN A 417 48.80 -30.04 -93.39
CA GLN A 417 48.13 -29.30 -92.28
C GLN A 417 46.94 -30.06 -91.65
N SER A 418 47.09 -30.43 -90.37
CA SER A 418 45.99 -30.89 -89.51
C SER A 418 45.22 -29.70 -88.92
N LYS A 419 43.89 -29.75 -88.98
CA LYS A 419 42.98 -28.92 -88.17
C LYS A 419 42.19 -29.83 -87.23
N ASN A 420 42.23 -29.50 -85.93
CA ASN A 420 41.23 -29.87 -84.95
C ASN A 420 40.10 -28.84 -85.02
N ASP A 421 38.84 -29.27 -85.07
CA ASP A 421 37.69 -28.46 -84.69
C ASP A 421 36.69 -29.33 -83.90
N LEU A 422 36.36 -28.84 -82.70
CA LEU A 422 35.30 -29.28 -81.80
C LEU A 422 34.00 -28.57 -82.19
N LEU A 423 32.87 -29.28 -82.29
CA LEU A 423 31.53 -28.73 -82.02
C LEU A 423 30.48 -29.85 -82.00
N TYR A 424 29.70 -29.92 -80.91
CA TYR A 424 28.34 -30.44 -80.93
C TYR A 424 27.49 -29.65 -79.93
N GLU A 425 26.44 -28.99 -80.45
CA GLU A 425 25.30 -28.46 -79.71
C GLU A 425 24.24 -29.56 -79.51
N GLN A 426 23.52 -29.52 -78.37
CA GLN A 426 22.23 -30.19 -78.18
C GLN A 426 21.24 -29.26 -77.45
N GLN A 427 20.01 -29.22 -77.97
CA GLN A 427 18.81 -28.63 -77.35
C GLN A 427 18.29 -29.47 -76.17
N PRO A 428 17.61 -28.87 -75.16
CA PRO A 428 17.07 -29.64 -74.04
C PRO A 428 15.61 -30.08 -74.25
N GLN A 429 15.35 -31.37 -74.01
CA GLN A 429 14.00 -31.90 -73.74
C GLN A 429 13.67 -31.69 -72.25
N SER A 430 12.53 -31.06 -71.94
CA SER A 430 12.06 -30.93 -70.55
C SER A 430 11.52 -32.27 -70.04
N SER A 431 12.05 -32.74 -68.92
CA SER A 431 11.68 -34.04 -68.33
C SER A 431 10.36 -33.96 -67.56
N THR A 432 9.64 -35.09 -67.42
CA THR A 432 8.42 -35.21 -66.58
C THR A 432 8.65 -34.74 -65.13
N ARG A 433 9.90 -34.85 -64.65
CA ARG A 433 10.35 -34.39 -63.34
C ARG A 433 10.29 -32.87 -63.17
N ASP A 434 10.55 -32.10 -64.25
CA ASP A 434 10.44 -30.64 -64.23
C ASP A 434 8.98 -30.18 -64.09
N LEU A 435 8.03 -30.94 -64.64
CA LEU A 435 6.61 -30.61 -64.54
C LEU A 435 6.08 -30.86 -63.11
N GLU A 436 6.48 -31.97 -62.50
CA GLU A 436 6.14 -32.30 -61.11
C GLU A 436 6.73 -31.28 -60.12
N TYR A 437 7.98 -30.87 -60.33
CA TYR A 437 8.61 -29.85 -59.51
C TYR A 437 7.91 -28.49 -59.63
N LYS A 438 7.53 -28.08 -60.84
CA LYS A 438 6.73 -26.86 -61.06
C LYS A 438 5.35 -26.92 -60.36
N LEU A 439 4.71 -28.08 -60.36
CA LEU A 439 3.43 -28.28 -59.66
C LEU A 439 3.60 -28.16 -58.14
N LEU A 440 4.67 -28.75 -57.59
CA LEU A 440 5.01 -28.65 -56.17
C LEU A 440 5.32 -27.20 -55.76
N LEU A 441 6.09 -26.47 -56.56
CA LEU A 441 6.36 -25.04 -56.33
C LEU A 441 5.06 -24.21 -56.33
N SER A 442 4.15 -24.50 -57.27
CA SER A 442 2.85 -23.82 -57.34
C SER A 442 2.03 -24.04 -56.07
N GLN A 443 2.01 -25.26 -55.54
CA GLN A 443 1.30 -25.58 -54.28
C GLN A 443 1.92 -24.87 -53.07
N ILE A 444 3.25 -24.78 -53.02
CA ILE A 444 3.97 -24.04 -51.97
C ILE A 444 3.58 -22.56 -52.01
N ILE A 445 3.64 -21.94 -53.19
CA ILE A 445 3.30 -20.53 -53.38
C ILE A 445 1.84 -20.24 -52.98
N GLU A 446 0.90 -21.12 -53.30
CA GLU A 446 -0.50 -20.97 -52.88
C GLU A 446 -0.67 -21.03 -51.36
N VAL A 447 0.00 -21.96 -50.70
CA VAL A 447 -0.05 -22.10 -49.23
C VAL A 447 0.64 -20.91 -48.54
N GLU A 448 1.73 -20.38 -49.09
CA GLU A 448 2.41 -19.18 -48.59
C GLU A 448 1.55 -17.91 -48.74
N LYS A 449 0.85 -17.76 -49.88
CA LYS A 449 -0.13 -16.67 -50.09
C LYS A 449 -1.25 -16.73 -49.07
N GLU A 450 -1.78 -17.93 -48.80
CA GLU A 450 -2.82 -18.11 -47.79
C GLU A 450 -2.28 -17.84 -46.37
N ALA A 451 -1.04 -18.22 -46.07
CA ALA A 451 -0.38 -17.90 -44.79
C ALA A 451 -0.31 -16.38 -44.57
N PHE A 452 0.10 -15.65 -45.61
CA PHE A 452 0.17 -14.19 -45.58
C PHE A 452 -1.21 -13.56 -45.36
N ARG A 453 -2.25 -14.07 -46.03
CA ARG A 453 -3.63 -13.60 -45.86
C ARG A 453 -4.15 -13.83 -44.44
N LEU A 454 -3.96 -15.03 -43.90
CA LEU A 454 -4.40 -15.38 -42.54
C LEU A 454 -3.68 -14.55 -41.48
N ASN A 455 -2.36 -14.34 -41.62
CA ASN A 455 -1.58 -13.50 -40.72
C ASN A 455 -2.04 -12.03 -40.74
N ASN A 456 -2.31 -11.47 -41.91
CA ASN A 456 -2.83 -10.09 -42.00
C ASN A 456 -4.20 -9.93 -41.34
N ASN A 457 -5.09 -10.91 -41.55
CA ASN A 457 -6.41 -10.90 -40.92
C ASN A 457 -6.29 -10.98 -39.38
N TYR A 458 -5.42 -11.86 -38.88
CA TYR A 458 -5.15 -11.95 -37.45
C TYR A 458 -4.59 -10.63 -36.88
N GLN A 459 -3.63 -10.00 -37.57
CA GLN A 459 -3.07 -8.70 -37.15
C GLN A 459 -4.13 -7.59 -37.13
N THR A 460 -5.06 -7.58 -38.08
CA THR A 460 -6.16 -6.61 -38.12
C THR A 460 -7.09 -6.79 -36.93
N LEU A 461 -7.51 -8.03 -36.63
CA LEU A 461 -8.36 -8.31 -35.47
C LEU A 461 -7.63 -8.03 -34.14
N PHE A 462 -6.34 -8.36 -34.05
CA PHE A 462 -5.52 -8.07 -32.88
C PHE A 462 -5.43 -6.55 -32.63
N GLN A 463 -5.25 -5.75 -33.68
CA GLN A 463 -5.23 -4.29 -33.56
C GLN A 463 -6.61 -3.74 -33.14
N GLN A 464 -7.71 -4.27 -33.70
CA GLN A 464 -9.06 -3.89 -33.29
C GLN A 464 -9.33 -4.23 -31.82
N PHE A 465 -8.91 -5.41 -31.38
CA PHE A 465 -9.04 -5.86 -29.99
C PHE A 465 -8.19 -5.02 -29.03
N SER A 466 -6.94 -4.70 -29.40
CA SER A 466 -5.98 -4.00 -28.53
C SER A 466 -6.16 -2.48 -28.48
N LYS A 467 -6.69 -1.84 -29.52
CA LYS A 467 -6.73 -0.37 -29.62
C LYS A 467 -8.11 0.24 -29.37
N ASN A 468 -9.18 -0.57 -29.39
CA ASN A 468 -10.54 -0.05 -29.31
C ASN A 468 -11.14 -0.19 -27.91
N ASN A 469 -10.92 0.83 -27.07
CA ASN A 469 -11.40 0.87 -25.67
C ASN A 469 -12.94 0.97 -25.54
N GLN A 470 -13.68 1.12 -26.64
CA GLN A 470 -15.14 1.27 -26.67
C GLN A 470 -15.89 -0.05 -27.01
N LEU A 471 -15.18 -1.17 -27.17
CA LEU A 471 -15.81 -2.46 -27.45
C LEU A 471 -16.60 -2.97 -26.23
N SER A 472 -17.84 -3.38 -26.45
CA SER A 472 -18.65 -4.09 -25.44
C SER A 472 -18.04 -5.45 -25.09
N GLU A 473 -18.37 -5.97 -23.91
CA GLU A 473 -17.86 -7.26 -23.41
C GLU A 473 -18.20 -8.42 -24.37
N GLN A 474 -19.39 -8.40 -24.97
CA GLN A 474 -19.81 -9.38 -25.98
C GLN A 474 -18.97 -9.29 -27.27
N GLN A 475 -18.64 -8.08 -27.73
CA GLN A 475 -17.79 -7.88 -28.92
C GLN A 475 -16.34 -8.33 -28.65
N LYS A 476 -15.82 -8.10 -27.45
CA LYS A 476 -14.48 -8.59 -27.06
C LYS A 476 -14.42 -10.12 -27.05
N GLN A 477 -15.46 -10.79 -26.53
CA GLN A 477 -15.53 -12.25 -26.56
C GLN A 477 -15.63 -12.80 -27.99
N HIS A 478 -16.43 -12.17 -28.86
CA HIS A 478 -16.52 -12.55 -30.27
C HIS A 478 -15.18 -12.42 -31.01
N LEU A 479 -14.51 -11.28 -30.88
CA LEU A 479 -13.19 -11.05 -31.49
C LEU A 479 -12.14 -12.04 -30.99
N LYS A 480 -12.17 -12.37 -29.68
CA LYS A 480 -11.28 -13.38 -29.10
C LYS A 480 -11.52 -14.78 -29.69
N GLN A 481 -12.77 -15.13 -29.95
CA GLN A 481 -13.12 -16.39 -30.60
C GLN A 481 -12.62 -16.42 -32.06
N GLU A 482 -12.88 -15.37 -32.84
CA GLU A 482 -12.41 -15.29 -34.24
C GLU A 482 -10.89 -15.32 -34.35
N MET A 483 -10.18 -14.65 -33.45
CA MET A 483 -8.72 -14.70 -33.37
C MET A 483 -8.21 -16.12 -33.04
N THR A 484 -8.91 -16.83 -32.15
CA THR A 484 -8.56 -18.23 -31.80
C THR A 484 -8.75 -19.15 -33.01
N ASP A 485 -9.86 -19.00 -33.74
CA ASP A 485 -10.15 -19.78 -34.94
C ASP A 485 -9.14 -19.47 -36.07
N LEU A 486 -8.72 -18.20 -36.23
CA LEU A 486 -7.67 -17.81 -37.17
C LEU A 486 -6.31 -18.41 -36.79
N MET A 487 -5.95 -18.40 -35.51
CA MET A 487 -4.71 -19.04 -35.04
C MET A 487 -4.68 -20.53 -35.36
N GLN A 488 -5.82 -21.22 -35.22
CA GLN A 488 -5.94 -22.62 -35.60
C GLN A 488 -5.78 -22.82 -37.11
N LYS A 489 -6.37 -21.96 -37.95
CA LYS A 489 -6.17 -21.99 -39.40
C LYS A 489 -4.71 -21.72 -39.80
N ILE A 490 -4.04 -20.76 -39.15
CA ILE A 490 -2.61 -20.47 -39.36
C ILE A 490 -1.77 -21.70 -39.02
N ARG A 491 -2.06 -22.36 -37.89
CA ARG A 491 -1.34 -23.58 -37.46
C ARG A 491 -1.47 -24.70 -38.49
N VAL A 492 -2.69 -24.96 -38.97
CA VAL A 492 -2.94 -25.99 -40.00
C VAL A 492 -2.23 -25.64 -41.31
N ASN A 493 -2.29 -24.38 -41.73
CA ASN A 493 -1.64 -23.92 -42.96
C ASN A 493 -0.10 -24.02 -42.89
N ASN A 494 0.50 -23.64 -41.76
CA ASN A 494 1.94 -23.78 -41.53
C ASN A 494 2.37 -25.25 -41.54
N SER A 495 1.57 -26.15 -40.94
CA SER A 495 1.84 -27.60 -41.01
C SER A 495 1.88 -28.10 -42.45
N LYS A 496 0.92 -27.67 -43.29
CA LYS A 496 0.89 -28.01 -44.72
C LYS A 496 2.09 -27.43 -45.47
N LEU A 497 2.51 -26.22 -45.13
CA LEU A 497 3.69 -25.58 -45.73
C LEU A 497 4.96 -26.37 -45.40
N TYR A 498 5.16 -26.78 -44.15
CA TYR A 498 6.31 -27.60 -43.75
C TYR A 498 6.34 -28.94 -44.49
N GLU A 499 5.18 -29.58 -44.67
CA GLU A 499 5.09 -30.83 -45.43
C GLU A 499 5.50 -30.64 -46.91
N LEU A 500 5.03 -29.57 -47.55
CA LEU A 500 5.38 -29.28 -48.94
C LEU A 500 6.85 -28.87 -49.09
N LYS A 501 7.39 -28.09 -48.15
CA LYS A 501 8.83 -27.73 -48.10
C LYS A 501 9.73 -28.95 -47.88
N ALA A 502 9.29 -29.92 -47.07
CA ALA A 502 10.00 -31.19 -46.93
C ALA A 502 10.00 -32.00 -48.24
N LYS A 503 8.87 -32.00 -48.97
CA LYS A 503 8.79 -32.61 -50.31
C LYS A 503 9.69 -31.89 -51.32
N GLU A 504 9.76 -30.56 -51.27
CA GLU A 504 10.66 -29.75 -52.12
C GLU A 504 12.12 -30.09 -51.86
N PHE A 505 12.52 -30.17 -50.58
CA PHE A 505 13.86 -30.59 -50.20
C PHE A 505 14.20 -31.98 -50.72
N THR A 506 13.27 -32.93 -50.61
CA THR A 506 13.45 -34.30 -51.11
C THR A 506 13.54 -34.37 -52.65
N TYR A 507 12.87 -33.46 -53.37
CA TYR A 507 12.94 -33.40 -54.84
C TYR A 507 14.26 -32.80 -55.35
N LEU A 508 14.87 -31.91 -54.55
CA LEU A 508 16.13 -31.20 -54.84
C LEU A 508 17.39 -31.97 -54.41
N SER A 509 17.28 -32.84 -53.40
CA SER A 509 18.30 -33.83 -53.01
C SER A 509 18.33 -35.01 -53.98
#